data_AF-W2G001-F1
#
_entry.id   AF-W2G001-F1
#
_cell.length_a   1.000
_cell.length_b   1.000
_cell.length_c   1.000
_cell.angle_alpha   90.00
_cell.angle_beta   90.00
_cell.angle_gamma   90.00
#
_symmetry.space_group_name_H-M   'P 1'
#
loop_
_entity.id
_entity.type
_entity.pdbx_description
1 polymer ?
#
loop_
_entity_poly.entity_id
_entity_poly.type
_entity_poly.pdbx_seq_one_letter_code
_entity_poly.pdbx_strand_id
1 'polypeptide(L)'
;GKPAFYEYFEANWLMCKQLWCSFMRGSIPHLDYNTNIRLEASWGAAKDILNRHMPMDECIDHLLILQRTAADKHNYKSRRAGIRYNNTYNEEMQILA
;
A
#
# COMPACT_ATOMS: atom_id res chain seq x y z
N GLY A 1 22.06 -16.30 18.70
CA GLY A 1 21.05 -15.27 18.33
C GLY A 1 20.97 -14.25 19.45
N LYS A 2 20.67 -12.98 19.16
CA LYS A 2 20.56 -11.94 20.19
C LYS A 2 19.29 -12.22 21.04
N PRO A 3 19.39 -12.47 22.36
CA PRO A 3 18.23 -12.79 23.22
C PRO A 3 17.12 -11.74 23.12
N ALA A 4 17.50 -10.47 23.09
CA ALA A 4 16.59 -9.33 22.94
C ALA A 4 15.76 -9.37 21.63
N PHE A 5 16.26 -9.98 20.55
CA PHE A 5 15.48 -10.13 19.33
C PHE A 5 14.37 -11.17 19.51
N TYR A 6 14.66 -12.30 20.15
CA TYR A 6 13.66 -13.34 20.37
C TYR A 6 12.56 -12.86 21.32
N GLU A 7 12.93 -12.22 22.43
CA GLU A 7 11.97 -11.64 23.36
C GLU A 7 11.08 -10.59 22.69
N TYR A 8 11.67 -9.68 21.91
CA TYR A 8 10.90 -8.70 21.14
C TYR A 8 9.98 -9.37 20.11
N PHE A 9 10.49 -10.36 19.39
CA PHE A 9 9.75 -11.07 18.35
C PHE A 9 8.56 -11.84 18.94
N GLU A 10 8.73 -12.52 20.08
CA GLU A 10 7.63 -13.21 20.75
C GLU A 10 6.61 -12.23 21.31
N ALA A 11 7.05 -11.17 21.99
CA ALA A 11 6.15 -10.19 22.61
C ALA A 11 5.35 -9.39 21.59
N ASN A 12 5.90 -9.08 20.41
CA ASN A 12 5.28 -8.15 19.46
C ASN A 12 4.79 -8.84 18.18
N TRP A 13 5.60 -9.74 17.61
CA TRP A 13 5.33 -10.36 16.32
C TRP A 13 4.58 -11.69 16.44
N LEU A 14 4.90 -12.54 17.41
CA LEU A 14 4.20 -13.80 17.56
C LEU A 14 2.72 -13.61 17.92
N MET A 15 2.41 -12.57 18.71
CA MET A 15 1.03 -12.20 19.06
C MET A 15 0.17 -11.87 17.84
N CYS A 16 0.75 -11.35 16.74
CA CYS A 16 0.02 -10.98 15.53
C CYS A 16 0.31 -11.90 14.34
N LYS A 17 0.75 -13.15 14.59
CA LYS A 17 1.13 -14.12 13.54
C LYS A 17 0.13 -14.33 12.41
N GLN A 18 -1.16 -14.09 12.65
CA GLN A 18 -2.20 -14.15 11.62
C GLN A 18 -2.00 -13.11 10.49
N LEU A 19 -1.32 -12.00 10.76
CA LEU A 19 -1.10 -10.92 9.79
C LEU A 19 0.08 -11.19 8.85
N TRP A 20 1.08 -11.96 9.29
CA TRP A 20 2.33 -12.17 8.54
C TRP A 20 2.64 -13.64 8.24
N CYS A 21 2.10 -14.61 8.97
CA CYS A 21 2.36 -16.03 8.73
C CYS A 21 1.54 -16.51 7.53
N SER A 22 2.22 -16.92 6.46
CA SER A 22 1.59 -17.41 5.22
C SER A 22 0.65 -18.59 5.47
N PHE A 23 1.01 -19.51 6.36
CA PHE A 23 0.18 -20.66 6.72
C PHE A 23 -1.17 -20.22 7.31
N MET A 24 -1.17 -19.24 8.21
CA MET A 24 -2.39 -18.71 8.84
C MET A 24 -3.24 -17.88 7.87
N ARG A 25 -2.65 -17.44 6.74
CA ARG A 25 -3.31 -16.62 5.72
C ARG A 25 -3.80 -17.42 4.52
N GLY A 26 -3.56 -18.73 4.47
CA GLY A 26 -3.88 -19.59 3.31
C GLY A 26 -5.35 -19.61 2.90
N SER A 27 -6.28 -19.23 3.78
CA SER A 27 -7.72 -19.15 3.50
C SER A 27 -8.18 -17.82 2.89
N ILE A 28 -7.33 -16.79 2.88
CA ILE A 28 -7.65 -15.50 2.27
C ILE A 28 -7.38 -15.62 0.78
N PRO A 29 -8.26 -15.22 -0.16
CA PRO A 29 -7.91 -15.22 -1.58
C PRO A 29 -6.76 -14.23 -1.82
N HIS A 30 -5.57 -14.73 -2.13
CA HIS A 30 -4.44 -13.90 -2.56
C HIS A 30 -4.13 -14.22 -4.02
N LEU A 31 -4.14 -13.20 -4.87
CA LEU A 31 -3.81 -13.27 -6.30
C LEU A 31 -2.28 -13.41 -6.50
N ASP A 32 -1.64 -14.36 -5.80
CA ASP A 32 -0.17 -14.57 -5.71
C ASP A 32 0.67 -13.34 -5.30
N TYR A 33 0.04 -12.19 -5.10
CA TYR A 33 0.66 -10.93 -4.78
C TYR A 33 0.30 -10.53 -3.36
N ASN A 34 1.08 -11.05 -2.41
CA ASN A 34 0.84 -10.80 -0.99
C ASN A 34 1.13 -9.32 -0.64
N THR A 35 0.55 -8.84 0.46
CA THR A 35 0.75 -7.47 0.97
C THR A 35 2.22 -7.12 1.19
N ASN A 36 3.08 -8.09 1.56
CA ASN A 36 4.49 -7.83 1.77
C ASN A 36 5.21 -7.53 0.46
N ILE A 37 4.93 -8.29 -0.62
CA ILE A 37 5.49 -8.04 -1.95
C ILE A 37 5.03 -6.66 -2.46
N ARG A 38 3.78 -6.27 -2.19
CA ARG A 38 3.27 -4.92 -2.49
C ARG A 38 4.05 -3.84 -1.75
N LEU A 39 4.27 -4.03 -0.46
CA LEU A 39 5.01 -3.10 0.38
C LEU A 39 6.47 -3.01 -0.06
N GLU A 40 7.12 -4.14 -0.31
CA GLU A 40 8.50 -4.20 -0.80
C GLU A 40 8.66 -3.52 -2.15
N ALA A 41 7.75 -3.75 -3.10
CA ALA A 41 7.77 -3.05 -4.39
C ALA A 41 7.60 -1.54 -4.23
N SER A 42 6.70 -1.11 -3.33
CA SER A 42 6.47 0.33 -3.04
C SER A 42 7.71 0.97 -2.39
N TRP A 43 8.34 0.29 -1.45
CA TRP A 43 9.58 0.74 -0.82
C TRP A 43 10.77 0.70 -1.77
N GLY A 44 10.80 -0.23 -2.73
CA GLY A 44 11.79 -0.25 -3.80
C GLY A 44 11.74 1.04 -4.63
N ALA A 45 10.55 1.38 -5.14
CA ALA A 45 10.36 2.62 -5.88
C ALA A 45 10.65 3.88 -5.05
N ALA A 46 10.33 3.89 -3.74
CA ALA A 46 10.67 5.01 -2.87
C ALA A 46 12.19 5.17 -2.68
N LYS A 47 12.94 4.06 -2.59
CA LYS A 47 14.40 4.07 -2.47
C LYS A 47 15.11 4.58 -3.72
N ASP A 48 14.50 4.48 -4.89
CA ASP A 48 15.03 5.08 -6.12
C ASP A 48 14.98 6.62 -6.07
N ILE A 49 14.10 7.19 -5.24
CA ILE A 49 13.91 8.63 -5.07
C ILE A 49 14.70 9.14 -3.86
N LEU A 50 14.74 8.35 -2.78
CA LEU A 50 15.43 8.72 -1.54
C LEU A 50 16.91 8.39 -1.63
N ASN A 51 17.75 9.40 -1.39
CA ASN A 51 19.20 9.24 -1.33
C ASN A 51 19.68 9.26 0.13
N ARG A 52 20.63 8.41 0.48
CA ARG A 52 21.27 8.41 1.81
C ARG A 52 21.96 9.74 2.18
N HIS A 53 22.28 10.57 1.19
CA HIS A 53 22.93 11.88 1.37
C HIS A 53 21.92 13.03 1.43
N MET A 54 20.64 12.75 1.21
CA MET A 54 19.57 13.73 1.33
C MET A 54 19.35 14.04 2.81
N PRO A 55 19.15 15.32 3.19
CA PRO A 55 18.83 15.67 4.56
C PRO A 55 17.45 15.10 4.94
N MET A 56 17.24 14.91 6.25
CA MET A 56 16.11 14.15 6.78
C MET A 56 14.76 14.80 6.46
N ASP A 57 14.71 16.13 6.47
CA ASP A 57 13.55 16.94 6.12
C ASP A 57 13.15 16.77 4.66
N GLU A 58 14.11 16.83 3.73
CA GLU A 58 13.85 16.55 2.31
C GLU A 58 13.36 15.11 2.10
N CYS A 59 13.96 14.12 2.80
CA CYS A 59 13.50 12.74 2.75
C CYS A 59 12.03 12.61 3.17
N ILE A 60 11.64 13.29 4.25
CA ILE A 60 10.27 13.28 4.76
C ILE A 60 9.32 13.95 3.77
N ASP A 61 9.71 15.09 3.18
CA ASP A 61 8.88 15.80 2.19
C ASP A 61 8.61 14.93 0.96
N HIS A 62 9.65 14.28 0.42
CA HIS A 62 9.50 13.34 -0.69
C HIS A 62 8.59 12.15 -0.35
N LEU A 63 8.70 11.60 0.85
CA LEU A 63 7.81 10.52 1.31
C LEU A 63 6.35 10.97 1.41
N LEU A 64 6.09 12.17 1.91
CA LEU A 64 4.75 12.74 2.00
C LEU A 64 4.13 12.94 0.61
N ILE A 65 4.92 13.46 -0.34
CA ILE A 65 4.49 13.62 -1.74
C ILE A 65 4.15 12.27 -2.37
N LEU A 66 4.99 11.25 -2.17
CA LEU A 66 4.77 9.90 -2.69
C LEU A 66 3.49 9.28 -2.12
N GLN A 67 3.30 9.39 -0.81
CA GLN A 67 2.10 8.88 -0.13
C GLN A 67 0.85 9.59 -0.65
N ARG A 68 0.88 10.92 -0.78
CA ARG A 68 -0.25 11.71 -1.28
C ARG A 68 -0.60 11.32 -2.71
N THR A 69 0.40 11.23 -3.58
CA THR A 69 0.20 10.83 -4.98
C THR A 69 -0.38 9.42 -5.09
N ALA A 70 0.07 8.48 -4.25
CA ALA A 70 -0.48 7.14 -4.20
C ALA A 70 -1.95 7.12 -3.72
N ALA A 71 -2.28 7.91 -2.70
CA ALA A 71 -3.64 8.04 -2.19
C ALA A 71 -4.58 8.67 -3.23
N ASP A 72 -4.14 9.73 -3.92
CA ASP A 72 -4.91 10.39 -4.97
C ASP A 72 -5.18 9.44 -6.14
N LYS A 73 -4.17 8.66 -6.55
CA LYS A 73 -4.33 7.62 -7.59
C LYS A 73 -5.31 6.53 -7.16
N HIS A 74 -5.28 6.11 -5.90
CA HIS A 74 -6.22 5.14 -5.35
C HIS A 74 -7.65 5.71 -5.35
N ASN A 75 -7.83 6.93 -4.87
CA ASN A 75 -9.12 7.62 -4.84
C ASN A 75 -9.69 7.83 -6.25
N TYR A 76 -8.87 8.26 -7.20
CA TYR A 76 -9.26 8.38 -8.61
C TYR A 76 -9.75 7.04 -9.17
N LYS A 77 -9.00 5.95 -8.96
CA LYS A 77 -9.38 4.61 -9.43
C LYS A 77 -10.67 4.11 -8.77
N SER A 78 -10.81 4.33 -7.46
CA SER A 78 -12.00 3.94 -6.71
C SER A 78 -13.24 4.71 -7.19
N ARG A 79 -13.10 6.02 -7.40
CA ARG A 79 -14.19 6.87 -7.93
C ARG A 79 -14.55 6.45 -9.35
N ARG A 80 -13.57 6.20 -10.22
CA ARG A 80 -13.81 5.73 -11.59
C ARG A 80 -14.48 4.35 -11.63
N ALA A 81 -14.10 3.42 -10.75
CA ALA A 81 -14.75 2.11 -10.67
C ALA A 81 -16.22 2.20 -10.23
N GLY A 82 -16.60 3.27 -9.50
CA GLY A 82 -17.99 3.59 -9.17
C GLY A 82 -18.78 4.28 -10.29
N ILE A 83 -18.10 4.84 -11.31
CA ILE A 83 -18.74 5.51 -12.45
C ILE A 83 -19.00 4.49 -13.55
N ARG A 84 -20.27 4.10 -13.72
CA ARG A 84 -20.72 3.31 -14.87
C ARG A 84 -21.00 4.26 -16.03
N TYR A 85 -20.05 4.39 -16.95
CA TYR A 85 -20.25 5.13 -18.19
C TYR A 85 -21.19 4.32 -19.10
N ASN A 86 -22.42 4.79 -19.28
CA ASN A 86 -23.36 4.20 -20.23
C ASN A 86 -23.28 4.96 -21.55
N ASN A 87 -22.80 4.30 -22.60
CA ASN A 87 -22.63 4.89 -23.94
C ASN A 87 -23.94 5.35 -24.59
N THR A 88 -25.11 5.02 -24.01
CA THR A 88 -26.42 5.49 -24.49
C THR A 88 -26.93 6.74 -23.78
N TYR A 89 -26.25 7.22 -22.73
CA TYR A 89 -26.62 8.45 -22.05
C TYR A 89 -26.04 9.67 -22.77
N ASN A 90 -26.92 10.62 -23.10
CA ASN A 90 -26.53 11.94 -23.57
C ASN A 90 -25.85 12.75 -22.45
N GLU A 91 -25.23 13.88 -22.80
CA GLU A 91 -24.43 14.69 -21.87
C GLU A 91 -25.18 15.05 -20.58
N GLU A 92 -26.47 15.39 -20.65
CA GLU A 92 -27.28 15.70 -19.46
C GLU A 92 -27.52 14.48 -18.55
N MET A 93 -27.74 13.30 -19.13
CA MET A 93 -27.97 12.07 -18.36
C MET A 93 -26.69 11.49 -17.73
N GLN A 94 -25.51 11.95 -18.14
CA GLN A 94 -24.24 11.57 -17.49
C GLN A 94 -23.95 12.37 -16.22
N ILE A 95 -24.55 13.56 -16.06
CA ILE A 95 -24.33 14.44 -14.89
C ILE A 95 -25.17 13.98 -13.69
N LEU A 96 -26.25 13.23 -13.96
CA LEU A 96 -27.23 12.77 -12.97
C LEU A 96 -27.02 11.34 -12.46
N ALA A 97 -26.02 10.62 -12.97
CA ALA A 97 -25.74 9.21 -12.66
C ALA A 97 -24.62 9.01 -11.64
#